data_AF-A7E953-F1
#
_entry.id   AF-A7E953-F1
#
_cell.length_a   1.000
_cell.length_b   1.000
_cell.length_c   1.000
_cell.angle_alpha   90.00
_cell.angle_beta   90.00
_cell.angle_gamma   90.00
#
_symmetry.space_group_name_H-M   'P 1'
#
loop_
_entity.id
_entity.type
_entity.pdbx_description
1 polymer ?
#
loop_
_entity_poly.entity_id
_entity_poly.type
_entity_poly.pdbx_seq_one_letter_code
_entity_poly.pdbx_strand_id
1 'polypeptide(L)'
;MSDKEPLITHIYTADPSANVFNNTLYIYPSHDIPTDIQDNDNGDQYAMNDYHVFSMSSITGPVTDHGVVLSASSVPWASKQLWAPDACSKNGKYYFYFPARDKEGVFRIGVAVSDKPEGPFTADPQPIPGSYSIDPCSFVDDDGEAYLYFGGIWGGQLQCWGTQHEVFEKDKYATMEPTTGSALGPRVAKLSEDMHSFSSSVQEISILDEKTGEKLKAEDHDRRFFEAPWMHKYGGKYYFSYSTGDTHFLCYAVGDKPEGPFVYKGRLLEPVIGWTTHHSIVEFQGRWWLFYHDSSLSGGKNHLRCVKVREIFYDEDGAMRVE
;
A
#
# COMPACT_ATOMS: atom_id res chain seq x y z
N MET A 1 3.58 -5.42 -24.52
CA MET A 1 4.60 -4.36 -24.36
C MET A 1 5.76 -5.00 -23.63
N SER A 2 7.01 -4.76 -24.03
CA SER A 2 8.16 -5.31 -23.29
C SER A 2 8.15 -4.78 -21.86
N ASP A 3 8.33 -5.64 -20.87
CA ASP A 3 8.40 -5.21 -19.47
C ASP A 3 9.50 -4.18 -19.29
N LYS A 4 9.20 -3.13 -18.52
CA LYS A 4 10.17 -2.08 -18.20
C LYS A 4 11.30 -2.67 -17.36
N GLU A 5 12.51 -2.13 -17.50
CA GLU A 5 13.66 -2.54 -16.70
C GLU A 5 13.45 -2.17 -15.22
N PRO A 6 13.99 -2.96 -14.27
CA PRO A 6 13.99 -2.60 -12.86
C PRO A 6 14.67 -1.26 -12.59
N LEU A 7 14.07 -0.41 -11.75
CA LEU A 7 14.67 0.86 -11.30
C LEU A 7 15.85 0.63 -10.35
N ILE A 8 15.74 -0.40 -9.51
CA ILE A 8 16.70 -0.74 -8.46
C ILE A 8 17.11 -2.20 -8.67
N THR A 9 18.42 -2.46 -8.73
CA THR A 9 18.96 -3.79 -9.09
C THR A 9 19.97 -4.35 -8.10
N HIS A 10 20.54 -3.53 -7.21
CA HIS A 10 21.55 -3.97 -6.24
C HIS A 10 20.94 -4.60 -4.98
N ILE A 11 19.64 -4.36 -4.72
CA ILE A 11 18.83 -5.05 -3.72
C ILE A 11 17.43 -5.35 -4.28
N TYR A 12 16.70 -6.28 -3.67
CA TYR A 12 15.31 -6.58 -4.05
C TYR A 12 14.36 -5.59 -3.38
N THR A 13 13.43 -5.04 -4.15
CA THR A 13 12.52 -3.98 -3.72
C THR A 13 11.11 -4.28 -4.18
N ALA A 14 10.13 -3.98 -3.34
CA ALA A 14 8.73 -4.20 -3.63
C ALA A 14 7.85 -3.09 -3.08
N ASP A 15 6.55 -3.20 -3.34
CA ASP A 15 5.52 -2.37 -2.73
C ASP A 15 5.85 -0.86 -2.72
N PRO A 16 6.16 -0.27 -3.90
CA PRO A 16 6.73 1.07 -3.94
C PRO A 16 5.67 2.13 -3.65
N SER A 17 5.83 2.85 -2.54
CA SER A 17 5.09 4.10 -2.29
C SER A 17 5.90 5.30 -2.78
N ALA A 18 5.45 5.93 -3.87
CA ALA A 18 6.15 7.04 -4.51
C ALA A 18 5.53 8.39 -4.15
N ASN A 19 6.34 9.33 -3.66
CA ASN A 19 5.91 10.64 -3.21
C ASN A 19 6.86 11.74 -3.74
N VAL A 20 6.34 12.94 -3.99
CA VAL A 20 7.17 14.09 -4.40
C VAL A 20 7.31 15.06 -3.25
N PHE A 21 8.55 15.20 -2.75
CA PHE A 21 8.90 16.13 -1.68
C PHE A 21 10.03 17.04 -2.15
N ASN A 22 9.87 18.35 -1.96
CA ASN A 22 10.90 19.34 -2.34
C ASN A 22 11.37 19.17 -3.82
N ASN A 23 10.40 19.00 -4.74
CA ASN A 23 10.62 18.74 -6.17
C ASN A 23 11.47 17.50 -6.49
N THR A 24 11.64 16.59 -5.54
CA THR A 24 12.36 15.33 -5.69
C THR A 24 11.38 14.18 -5.50
N LEU A 25 11.48 13.18 -6.36
CA LEU A 25 10.69 11.96 -6.22
C LEU A 25 11.39 11.03 -5.23
N TYR A 26 10.66 10.58 -4.22
CA TYR A 26 11.09 9.59 -3.23
C TYR A 26 10.28 8.31 -3.39
N ILE A 27 10.92 7.16 -3.20
CA ILE A 27 10.29 5.84 -3.23
C ILE A 27 10.55 5.19 -1.88
N TYR A 28 9.48 4.75 -1.24
CA TYR A 28 9.47 4.04 0.04
C TYR A 28 8.99 2.60 -0.21
N PRO A 29 9.88 1.69 -0.65
CA PRO A 29 9.52 0.30 -0.91
C PRO A 29 9.72 -0.59 0.33
N SER A 30 9.12 -1.77 0.32
CA SER A 30 9.60 -2.91 1.09
C SER A 30 11.00 -3.34 0.62
N HIS A 31 11.86 -3.81 1.53
CA HIS A 31 13.13 -4.45 1.21
C HIS A 31 12.99 -5.98 1.32
N ASP A 32 12.80 -6.63 0.17
CA ASP A 32 12.73 -8.08 0.06
C ASP A 32 14.09 -8.72 0.36
N ILE A 33 14.09 -9.82 1.13
CA ILE A 33 15.31 -10.55 1.49
C ILE A 33 15.21 -12.04 1.10
N PRO A 34 16.31 -12.70 0.70
CA PRO A 34 16.32 -14.14 0.49
C PRO A 34 15.95 -14.90 1.77
N THR A 35 15.09 -15.91 1.63
CA THR A 35 14.68 -16.79 2.72
C THR A 35 14.49 -18.23 2.24
N ASP A 36 14.59 -19.18 3.16
CA ASP A 36 14.29 -20.60 2.91
C ASP A 36 12.82 -20.95 3.22
N ILE A 37 12.04 -19.98 3.70
CA ILE A 37 10.61 -20.15 3.96
C ILE A 37 9.89 -20.42 2.63
N GLN A 38 9.14 -21.52 2.59
CA GLN A 38 8.35 -21.88 1.42
C GLN A 38 7.14 -20.97 1.27
N ASP A 39 6.78 -20.67 0.03
CA ASP A 39 5.60 -19.88 -0.30
C ASP A 39 4.34 -20.49 0.33
N ASN A 40 3.58 -19.64 1.02
CA ASN A 40 2.28 -19.99 1.59
C ASN A 40 1.33 -18.79 1.59
N ASP A 41 0.04 -19.05 1.79
CA ASP A 41 -1.02 -18.05 1.75
C ASP A 41 -1.02 -17.11 2.98
N ASN A 42 -0.29 -17.47 4.05
CA ASN A 42 -0.08 -16.56 5.20
C ASN A 42 0.96 -15.47 4.88
N GLY A 43 1.73 -15.65 3.80
CA GLY A 43 2.81 -14.75 3.39
C GLY A 43 4.06 -14.84 4.25
N ASP A 44 4.34 -15.97 4.92
CA ASP A 44 5.51 -16.08 5.81
C ASP A 44 6.85 -15.88 5.08
N GLN A 45 6.90 -16.16 3.78
CA GLN A 45 8.05 -15.94 2.91
C GLN A 45 8.40 -14.44 2.73
N TYR A 46 7.42 -13.55 2.91
CA TYR A 46 7.65 -12.10 2.91
C TYR A 46 8.20 -11.69 4.28
N ALA A 47 9.50 -11.91 4.46
CA ALA A 47 10.21 -11.84 5.74
C ALA A 47 11.06 -10.57 5.91
N MET A 48 10.72 -9.49 5.20
CA MET A 48 11.40 -8.20 5.24
C MET A 48 11.58 -7.69 6.68
N ASN A 49 12.74 -7.07 6.95
CA ASN A 49 13.19 -6.73 8.30
C ASN A 49 13.68 -5.28 8.45
N ASP A 50 13.76 -4.54 7.36
CA ASP A 50 14.13 -3.13 7.33
C ASP A 50 13.56 -2.45 6.08
N TYR A 51 13.72 -1.13 6.01
CA TYR A 51 13.33 -0.32 4.86
C TYR A 51 14.50 0.54 4.41
N HIS A 52 14.63 0.67 3.09
CA HIS A 52 15.46 1.67 2.44
C HIS A 52 14.57 2.77 1.85
N VAL A 53 15.14 3.97 1.67
CA VAL A 53 14.49 5.04 0.88
C VAL A 53 15.32 5.35 -0.33
N PHE A 54 14.65 5.57 -1.45
CA PHE A 54 15.29 5.94 -2.71
C PHE A 54 14.82 7.32 -3.16
N SER A 55 15.65 8.01 -3.93
CA SER A 55 15.23 9.27 -4.56
C SER A 55 15.76 9.46 -5.97
N MET A 56 15.01 10.22 -6.77
CA MET A 56 15.33 10.56 -8.16
C MET A 56 14.97 12.02 -8.45
N SER A 57 15.82 12.73 -9.21
CA SER A 57 15.53 14.10 -9.68
C SER A 57 14.77 14.13 -11.02
N SER A 58 14.73 13.01 -11.73
CA SER A 58 13.97 12.79 -12.96
C SER A 58 13.64 11.30 -13.10
N ILE A 59 12.56 10.96 -13.81
CA ILE A 59 12.10 9.56 -13.93
C ILE A 59 13.08 8.64 -14.65
N THR A 60 13.91 9.20 -15.55
CA THR A 60 14.97 8.49 -16.29
C THR A 60 16.36 8.70 -15.69
N GLY A 61 16.43 9.44 -14.57
CA GLY A 61 17.67 9.78 -13.90
C GLY A 61 18.22 8.65 -13.04
N PRO A 62 19.41 8.86 -12.45
CA PRO A 62 19.96 7.91 -11.49
C PRO A 62 19.08 7.81 -10.25
N VAL A 63 18.94 6.59 -9.72
CA VAL A 63 18.33 6.32 -8.42
C VAL A 63 19.40 6.43 -7.33
N THR A 64 19.15 7.25 -6.33
CA THR A 64 19.97 7.32 -5.12
C THR A 64 19.35 6.44 -4.03
N ASP A 65 20.12 5.51 -3.47
CA ASP A 65 19.76 4.74 -2.28
C ASP A 65 20.30 5.46 -1.04
N HIS A 66 19.42 5.80 -0.10
CA HIS A 66 19.77 6.50 1.14
C HIS A 66 20.14 5.54 2.29
N GLY A 67 20.13 4.23 2.03
CA GLY A 67 20.42 3.19 3.00
C GLY A 67 19.22 2.86 3.88
N VAL A 68 19.47 2.06 4.92
CA VAL A 68 18.44 1.65 5.89
C VAL A 68 17.94 2.87 6.68
N VAL A 69 16.64 3.15 6.58
CA VAL A 69 16.00 4.28 7.27
C VAL A 69 15.22 3.86 8.51
N LEU A 70 14.82 2.60 8.59
CA LEU A 70 14.13 1.99 9.73
C LEU A 70 14.36 0.48 9.70
N SER A 71 14.52 -0.14 10.87
CA SER A 71 14.68 -1.60 10.99
C SER A 71 13.82 -2.19 12.10
N ALA A 72 13.48 -3.47 12.02
CA ALA A 72 12.66 -4.12 13.04
C ALA A 72 13.30 -4.06 14.44
N SER A 73 14.63 -4.08 14.52
CA SER A 73 15.35 -3.98 15.80
C SER A 73 15.17 -2.63 16.51
N SER A 74 14.82 -1.58 15.75
CA SER A 74 14.49 -0.25 16.26
C SER A 74 13.01 -0.02 16.57
N VAL A 75 12.14 -1.03 16.37
CA VAL A 75 10.69 -0.93 16.63
C VAL A 75 10.31 -1.86 17.81
N PRO A 76 10.13 -1.33 19.03
CA PRO A 76 10.00 -2.16 20.23
C PRO A 76 8.84 -3.17 20.20
N TRP A 77 7.72 -2.78 19.60
CA TRP A 77 6.50 -3.59 19.57
C TRP A 77 6.50 -4.64 18.45
N ALA A 78 7.24 -4.41 17.35
CA ALA A 78 7.23 -5.29 16.18
C ALA A 78 8.03 -6.58 16.42
N SER A 79 7.52 -7.72 15.97
CA SER A 79 8.18 -9.03 16.05
C SER A 79 8.86 -9.44 14.76
N LYS A 80 8.20 -9.26 13.62
CA LYS A 80 8.67 -9.65 12.28
C LYS A 80 7.85 -8.98 11.17
N GLN A 81 8.30 -9.14 9.93
CA GLN A 81 7.56 -8.85 8.70
C GLN A 81 7.19 -7.37 8.55
N LEU A 82 8.21 -6.54 8.28
CA LEU A 82 8.03 -5.15 7.90
C LEU A 82 7.52 -5.08 6.44
N TRP A 83 6.20 -5.06 6.27
CA TRP A 83 5.50 -5.13 4.96
C TRP A 83 5.35 -3.74 4.30
N ALA A 84 4.55 -3.62 3.24
CA ALA A 84 4.43 -2.41 2.41
C ALA A 84 4.25 -1.12 3.23
N PRO A 85 5.20 -0.17 3.17
CA PRO A 85 5.11 1.09 3.89
C PRO A 85 4.54 2.22 3.01
N ASP A 86 4.28 3.37 3.62
CA ASP A 86 4.08 4.62 2.91
C ASP A 86 4.61 5.80 3.74
N ALA A 87 4.78 6.97 3.11
CA ALA A 87 5.19 8.18 3.77
C ALA A 87 4.44 9.42 3.26
N CYS A 88 4.15 10.35 4.16
CA CYS A 88 3.62 11.65 3.82
C CYS A 88 4.36 12.77 4.58
N SER A 89 4.12 14.02 4.18
CA SER A 89 4.64 15.20 4.87
C SER A 89 3.50 16.05 5.42
N LYS A 90 3.58 16.42 6.70
CA LYS A 90 2.69 17.41 7.33
C LYS A 90 3.47 18.15 8.42
N ASN A 91 3.13 19.40 8.70
CA ASN A 91 3.69 20.17 9.82
C ASN A 91 5.23 20.25 9.83
N GLY A 92 5.86 20.27 8.64
CA GLY A 92 7.32 20.36 8.48
C GLY A 92 8.07 19.09 8.85
N LYS A 93 7.38 17.95 8.99
CA LYS A 93 7.93 16.64 9.31
C LYS A 93 7.54 15.62 8.23
N TYR A 94 8.23 14.50 8.23
CA TYR A 94 7.95 13.34 7.40
C TYR A 94 7.52 12.18 8.29
N TYR A 95 6.38 11.60 7.98
CA TYR A 95 5.78 10.50 8.71
C TYR A 95 5.82 9.26 7.83
N PHE A 96 6.38 8.18 8.36
CA PHE A 96 6.55 6.90 7.70
C PHE A 96 5.65 5.89 8.39
N TYR A 97 4.62 5.44 7.70
CA TYR A 97 3.66 4.45 8.19
C TYR A 97 4.05 3.08 7.69
N PHE A 98 4.05 2.10 8.60
CA PHE A 98 4.53 0.76 8.27
C PHE A 98 3.75 -0.33 9.00
N PRO A 99 3.38 -1.42 8.31
CA PRO A 99 2.75 -2.58 8.92
C PRO A 99 3.80 -3.57 9.41
N ALA A 100 3.56 -4.13 10.59
CA ALA A 100 4.36 -5.22 11.15
C ALA A 100 3.52 -6.09 12.08
N ARG A 101 3.93 -7.35 12.28
CA ARG A 101 3.30 -8.18 13.31
C ARG A 101 3.78 -7.76 14.69
N ASP A 102 2.89 -7.64 15.65
CA ASP A 102 3.22 -7.49 17.07
C ASP A 102 3.73 -8.81 17.67
N LYS A 103 4.02 -8.82 18.98
CA LYS A 103 4.57 -10.00 19.67
C LYS A 103 3.56 -11.15 19.79
N GLU A 104 2.28 -10.86 19.60
CA GLU A 104 1.17 -11.81 19.59
C GLU A 104 0.92 -12.37 18.16
N GLY A 105 1.65 -11.88 17.16
CA GLY A 105 1.55 -12.30 15.76
C GLY A 105 0.42 -11.62 15.00
N VAL A 106 -0.12 -10.51 15.52
CA VAL A 106 -1.20 -9.73 14.90
C VAL A 106 -0.60 -8.53 14.18
N PHE A 107 -1.01 -8.31 12.94
CA PHE A 107 -0.58 -7.15 12.17
C PHE A 107 -1.16 -5.85 12.76
N ARG A 108 -0.28 -4.87 12.95
CA ARG A 108 -0.55 -3.50 13.38
C ARG A 108 0.18 -2.53 12.47
N ILE A 109 -0.22 -1.26 12.51
CA ILE A 109 0.44 -0.19 11.76
C ILE A 109 1.15 0.72 12.76
N GLY A 110 2.44 0.92 12.56
CA GLY A 110 3.24 1.92 13.29
C GLY A 110 3.41 3.20 12.50
N VAL A 111 3.89 4.22 13.21
CA VAL A 111 4.37 5.47 12.63
C VAL A 111 5.81 5.70 13.09
N ALA A 112 6.63 6.23 12.21
CA ALA A 112 7.97 6.72 12.49
C ALA A 112 8.17 8.11 11.90
N VAL A 113 8.96 8.95 12.55
CA VAL A 113 9.07 10.38 12.19
C VAL A 113 10.51 10.76 11.86
N SER A 114 10.67 11.63 10.86
CA SER A 114 11.93 12.24 10.48
C SER A 114 11.76 13.73 10.17
N ASP A 115 12.87 14.48 10.30
CA ASP A 115 13.01 15.86 9.80
C ASP A 115 13.28 15.93 8.29
N LYS A 116 13.54 14.79 7.67
CA LYS A 116 13.96 14.66 6.27
C LYS A 116 13.22 13.53 5.56
N PRO A 117 12.91 13.67 4.26
CA PRO A 117 12.21 12.64 3.49
C PRO A 117 13.04 11.35 3.39
N GLU A 118 14.37 11.44 3.33
CA GLU A 118 15.26 10.28 3.29
C GLU A 118 15.49 9.60 4.65
N GLY A 119 14.88 10.08 5.73
CA GLY A 119 15.12 9.55 7.07
C GLY A 119 16.47 9.95 7.68
N PRO A 120 17.01 9.14 8.62
CA PRO A 120 16.38 7.95 9.21
C PRO A 120 15.14 8.32 10.03
N PHE A 121 14.21 7.38 10.17
CA PHE A 121 12.96 7.57 10.91
C PHE A 121 13.06 7.00 12.32
N THR A 122 12.50 7.73 13.30
CA THR A 122 12.36 7.27 14.68
C THR A 122 10.96 6.74 14.90
N ALA A 123 10.81 5.44 15.14
CA ALA A 123 9.52 4.81 15.37
C ALA A 123 8.95 5.12 16.75
N ASP A 124 7.63 5.25 16.80
CA ASP A 124 6.91 5.25 18.06
C ASP A 124 7.08 3.92 18.81
N PRO A 125 7.07 3.95 20.16
CA PRO A 125 7.28 2.75 20.95
C PRO A 125 6.10 1.78 20.91
N GLN A 126 4.94 2.21 20.41
CA GLN A 126 3.70 1.44 20.27
C GLN A 126 3.12 1.65 18.87
N PRO A 127 2.32 0.71 18.35
CA PRO A 127 1.59 0.93 17.10
C PRO A 127 0.52 2.01 17.28
N ILE A 128 -0.01 2.52 16.16
CA ILE A 128 -1.13 3.45 16.16
C ILE A 128 -2.32 2.82 16.91
N PRO A 129 -2.86 3.48 17.95
CA PRO A 129 -3.99 2.93 18.70
C PRO A 129 -5.19 2.65 17.79
N GLY A 130 -5.72 1.44 17.85
CA GLY A 130 -6.84 1.00 17.01
C GLY A 130 -6.45 0.59 15.59
N SER A 131 -5.17 0.61 15.23
CA SER A 131 -4.71 0.07 13.95
C SER A 131 -4.66 -1.46 13.94
N TYR A 132 -4.79 -2.01 12.74
CA TYR A 132 -4.73 -3.43 12.47
C TYR A 132 -4.48 -3.68 10.99
N SER A 133 -4.20 -4.94 10.63
CA SER A 133 -3.95 -5.33 9.24
C SER A 133 -2.73 -4.59 8.64
N ILE A 134 -2.67 -4.47 7.33
CA ILE A 134 -1.45 -4.13 6.57
C ILE A 134 -1.65 -2.94 5.63
N ASP A 135 -0.62 -2.65 4.84
CA ASP A 135 -0.63 -1.77 3.67
C ASP A 135 -1.23 -0.38 3.91
N PRO A 136 -0.65 0.42 4.82
CA PRO A 136 -1.02 1.82 4.97
C PRO A 136 -0.75 2.61 3.68
N CYS A 137 -1.72 3.44 3.29
CA CYS A 137 -1.55 4.57 2.38
C CYS A 137 -1.99 5.83 3.12
N SER A 138 -1.04 6.73 3.32
CA SER A 138 -1.18 8.03 3.94
C SER A 138 -1.46 9.10 2.89
N PHE A 139 -2.56 9.82 3.05
CA PHE A 139 -3.02 10.81 2.09
C PHE A 139 -3.32 12.12 2.81
N VAL A 140 -2.57 13.18 2.47
CA VAL A 140 -2.85 14.54 2.93
C VAL A 140 -3.61 15.24 1.81
N ASP A 141 -4.86 15.60 2.09
CA ASP A 141 -5.76 16.20 1.12
C ASP A 141 -5.47 17.70 0.94
N ASP A 142 -6.04 18.29 -0.10
CA ASP A 142 -5.86 19.71 -0.46
C ASP A 142 -6.39 20.66 0.62
N ASP A 143 -7.29 20.20 1.50
CA ASP A 143 -7.81 20.95 2.63
C ASP A 143 -6.94 20.84 3.90
N GLY A 144 -5.87 20.04 3.86
CA GLY A 144 -4.95 19.81 4.97
C GLY A 144 -5.36 18.70 5.93
N GLU A 145 -6.55 18.10 5.74
CA GLU A 145 -6.93 16.88 6.46
C GLU A 145 -6.06 15.71 6.00
N ALA A 146 -5.78 14.78 6.91
CA ALA A 146 -4.94 13.63 6.63
C ALA A 146 -5.71 12.34 6.91
N TYR A 147 -5.52 11.36 6.04
CA TYR A 147 -6.23 10.09 6.05
C TYR A 147 -5.23 8.95 5.98
N LEU A 148 -5.52 7.87 6.70
CA LEU A 148 -4.81 6.61 6.54
C LEU A 148 -5.78 5.57 5.98
N TYR A 149 -5.51 5.13 4.77
CA TYR A 149 -6.14 3.98 4.13
C TYR A 149 -5.34 2.74 4.47
N PHE A 150 -5.98 1.61 4.74
CA PHE A 150 -5.24 0.39 5.04
C PHE A 150 -6.10 -0.87 4.87
N GLY A 151 -5.45 -2.03 4.90
CA GLY A 151 -6.09 -3.33 4.96
C GLY A 151 -5.56 -4.31 3.92
N GLY A 152 -5.51 -5.58 4.29
CA GLY A 152 -5.26 -6.69 3.38
C GLY A 152 -5.92 -7.96 3.89
N ILE A 153 -6.64 -8.68 3.05
CA ILE A 153 -7.22 -9.99 3.41
C ILE A 153 -6.13 -11.08 3.44
N TRP A 154 -6.52 -12.34 3.65
CA TRP A 154 -5.58 -13.48 3.70
C TRP A 154 -4.45 -13.21 4.72
N GLY A 155 -3.18 -13.26 4.30
CA GLY A 155 -2.00 -12.99 5.11
C GLY A 155 -2.07 -11.68 5.91
N GLY A 156 -2.75 -10.65 5.38
CA GLY A 156 -2.93 -9.34 6.01
C GLY A 156 -3.97 -9.28 7.14
N GLN A 157 -4.71 -10.37 7.38
CA GLN A 157 -5.60 -10.57 8.53
C GLN A 157 -6.84 -9.67 8.62
N LEU A 158 -7.20 -8.89 7.60
CA LEU A 158 -8.37 -8.01 7.64
C LEU A 158 -9.68 -8.74 7.98
N GLN A 159 -9.84 -9.95 7.47
CA GLN A 159 -10.96 -10.86 7.72
C GLN A 159 -11.12 -11.25 9.20
N CYS A 160 -10.07 -11.09 10.01
CA CYS A 160 -10.06 -11.46 11.42
C CYS A 160 -10.60 -10.35 12.34
N TRP A 161 -11.01 -9.18 11.82
CA TRP A 161 -11.41 -8.03 12.64
C TRP A 161 -12.93 -7.84 12.76
N GLY A 162 -13.73 -8.80 12.29
CA GLY A 162 -15.19 -8.73 12.36
C GLY A 162 -15.77 -7.45 11.73
N THR A 163 -17.03 -7.14 12.04
CA THR A 163 -17.73 -5.94 11.55
C THR A 163 -17.58 -4.73 12.47
N GLN A 164 -17.24 -4.95 13.74
CA GLN A 164 -17.03 -3.88 14.72
C GLN A 164 -15.57 -3.42 14.80
N HIS A 165 -14.62 -4.21 14.30
CA HIS A 165 -13.20 -3.86 14.24
C HIS A 165 -12.53 -3.66 15.61
N GLU A 166 -13.12 -4.21 16.67
CA GLU A 166 -12.63 -4.07 18.05
C GLU A 166 -11.83 -5.28 18.54
N VAL A 167 -12.13 -6.49 18.04
CA VAL A 167 -11.57 -7.75 18.54
C VAL A 167 -10.97 -8.57 17.40
N PHE A 168 -9.76 -9.07 17.62
CA PHE A 168 -9.10 -10.01 16.72
C PHE A 168 -9.63 -11.43 16.89
N GLU A 169 -10.35 -11.92 15.88
CA GLU A 169 -10.95 -13.25 15.80
C GLU A 169 -10.00 -14.22 15.09
N LYS A 170 -9.01 -14.73 15.84
CA LYS A 170 -7.94 -15.60 15.30
C LYS A 170 -8.46 -16.78 14.45
N ASP A 171 -9.59 -17.36 14.82
CA ASP A 171 -10.14 -18.53 14.11
C ASP A 171 -10.57 -18.21 12.67
N LYS A 172 -10.88 -16.95 12.35
CA LYS A 172 -11.19 -16.51 10.97
C LYS A 172 -9.97 -16.48 10.06
N TYR A 173 -8.77 -16.57 10.61
CA TYR A 173 -7.55 -16.68 9.81
C TYR A 173 -7.54 -18.00 9.02
N ALA A 174 -8.20 -19.06 9.52
CA ALA A 174 -8.26 -20.35 8.84
C ALA A 174 -9.09 -20.34 7.54
N THR A 175 -9.99 -19.38 7.36
CA THR A 175 -10.86 -19.28 6.17
C THR A 175 -10.39 -18.25 5.15
N MET A 176 -9.38 -17.43 5.50
CA MET A 176 -8.75 -16.39 4.67
C MET A 176 -9.63 -15.21 4.23
N GLU A 177 -10.87 -15.44 3.83
CA GLU A 177 -11.83 -14.41 3.42
C GLU A 177 -13.29 -14.91 3.44
N PRO A 178 -14.28 -14.01 3.38
CA PRO A 178 -15.67 -14.40 3.11
C PRO A 178 -15.82 -14.97 1.69
N THR A 179 -16.67 -15.99 1.52
CA THR A 179 -16.94 -16.60 0.20
C THR A 179 -18.33 -16.28 -0.36
N THR A 180 -19.17 -15.59 0.42
CA THR A 180 -20.54 -15.20 0.02
C THR A 180 -20.87 -13.80 0.55
N GLY A 181 -21.87 -13.15 -0.03
CA GLY A 181 -22.27 -11.80 0.36
C GLY A 181 -21.35 -10.73 -0.23
N SER A 182 -21.25 -9.59 0.45
CA SER A 182 -20.37 -8.49 0.03
C SER A 182 -18.91 -8.79 0.38
N ALA A 183 -18.00 -8.40 -0.50
CA ALA A 183 -16.58 -8.42 -0.24
C ALA A 183 -16.22 -7.52 0.96
N LEU A 184 -15.10 -7.83 1.61
CA LEU A 184 -14.47 -6.90 2.55
C LEU A 184 -13.92 -5.70 1.77
N GLY A 185 -14.19 -4.50 2.25
CA GLY A 185 -13.57 -3.28 1.75
C GLY A 185 -12.27 -2.97 2.49
N PRO A 186 -11.51 -1.97 2.02
CA PRO A 186 -10.41 -1.39 2.78
C PRO A 186 -10.93 -0.61 4.00
N ARG A 187 -10.00 -0.10 4.81
CA ARG A 187 -10.27 0.78 5.94
C ARG A 187 -9.78 2.19 5.66
N VAL A 188 -10.44 3.17 6.27
CA VAL A 188 -10.00 4.56 6.31
C VAL A 188 -10.27 5.16 7.67
N ALA A 189 -9.34 5.97 8.16
CA ALA A 189 -9.53 6.83 9.31
C ALA A 189 -8.84 8.17 9.08
N LYS A 190 -9.42 9.24 9.63
CA LYS A 190 -8.71 10.52 9.74
C LYS A 190 -7.57 10.38 10.73
N LEU A 191 -6.41 10.89 10.37
CA LEU A 191 -5.27 11.02 11.26
C LEU A 191 -5.47 12.23 12.21
N SER A 192 -4.88 12.14 13.40
CA SER A 192 -4.77 13.28 14.31
C SER A 192 -3.85 14.36 13.73
N GLU A 193 -3.96 15.58 14.25
CA GLU A 193 -3.13 16.69 13.78
C GLU A 193 -1.63 16.48 14.00
N ASP A 194 -1.26 15.72 15.03
CA ASP A 194 0.13 15.30 15.27
C ASP A 194 0.56 14.11 14.41
N MET A 195 -0.37 13.47 13.67
CA MET A 195 -0.16 12.34 12.75
C MET A 195 0.19 10.99 13.43
N HIS A 196 0.10 10.90 14.76
CA HIS A 196 0.46 9.70 15.53
C HIS A 196 -0.72 8.78 15.89
N SER A 197 -1.96 9.21 15.65
CA SER A 197 -3.17 8.47 16.03
C SER A 197 -4.33 8.71 15.07
N PHE A 198 -5.46 8.05 15.28
CA PHE A 198 -6.70 8.34 14.57
C PHE A 198 -7.53 9.40 15.31
N SER A 199 -8.01 10.41 14.60
CA SER A 199 -8.96 11.42 15.10
C SER A 199 -10.42 11.07 14.83
N SER A 200 -10.67 10.05 13.99
CA SER A 200 -11.98 9.45 13.76
C SER A 200 -11.99 7.97 14.10
N SER A 201 -13.18 7.39 14.22
CA SER A 201 -13.30 5.92 14.17
C SER A 201 -12.83 5.40 12.81
N VAL A 202 -12.28 4.18 12.80
CA VAL A 202 -11.97 3.46 11.57
C VAL A 202 -13.28 3.10 10.86
N GLN A 203 -13.35 3.37 9.56
CA GLN A 203 -14.51 3.09 8.70
C GLN A 203 -14.14 2.11 7.59
N GLU A 204 -15.09 1.28 7.18
CA GLU A 204 -14.95 0.45 5.97
C GLU A 204 -15.32 1.26 4.72
N ILE A 205 -14.46 1.22 3.71
CA ILE A 205 -14.75 1.79 2.39
C ILE A 205 -15.62 0.83 1.59
N SER A 206 -16.71 1.35 1.02
CA SER A 206 -17.52 0.60 0.06
C SER A 206 -17.05 0.84 -1.38
N ILE A 207 -16.70 -0.24 -2.07
CA ILE A 207 -16.42 -0.26 -3.51
C ILE A 207 -17.66 -0.82 -4.22
N LEU A 208 -18.23 -0.03 -5.11
CA LEU A 208 -19.52 -0.28 -5.74
C LEU A 208 -19.35 -0.74 -7.19
N ASP A 209 -20.20 -1.67 -7.61
CA ASP A 209 -20.39 -2.05 -9.01
C ASP A 209 -20.96 -0.87 -9.80
N GLU A 210 -20.38 -0.60 -10.97
CA GLU A 210 -20.71 0.55 -11.79
C GLU A 210 -22.09 0.48 -12.47
N LYS A 211 -22.69 -0.71 -12.53
CA LYS A 211 -24.00 -0.94 -13.16
C LYS A 211 -25.11 -1.03 -12.14
N THR A 212 -24.86 -1.69 -11.01
CA THR A 212 -25.89 -1.93 -9.99
C THR A 212 -25.86 -0.89 -8.86
N GLY A 213 -24.72 -0.26 -8.59
CA GLY A 213 -24.51 0.59 -7.43
C GLY A 213 -24.42 -0.16 -6.09
N GLU A 214 -24.39 -1.50 -6.12
CA GLU A 214 -24.23 -2.34 -4.93
C GLU A 214 -22.75 -2.59 -4.63
N LYS A 215 -22.43 -2.90 -3.36
CA LYS A 215 -21.07 -3.29 -2.97
C LYS A 215 -20.64 -4.54 -3.74
N LEU A 216 -19.39 -4.56 -4.22
CA LEU A 216 -18.82 -5.73 -4.89
C LEU A 216 -18.98 -7.00 -4.03
N LYS A 217 -19.27 -8.12 -4.70
CA LYS A 217 -19.50 -9.39 -4.03
C LYS A 217 -18.19 -10.06 -3.67
N ALA A 218 -18.20 -10.88 -2.62
CA ALA A 218 -17.04 -11.63 -2.18
C ALA A 218 -16.50 -12.59 -3.27
N GLU A 219 -17.40 -13.16 -4.07
CA GLU A 219 -17.07 -14.06 -5.20
C GLU A 219 -16.49 -13.34 -6.44
N ASP A 220 -16.47 -12.00 -6.46
CA ASP A 220 -16.03 -11.20 -7.60
C ASP A 220 -14.53 -10.88 -7.50
N HIS A 221 -13.70 -11.91 -7.56
CA HIS A 221 -12.25 -11.82 -7.31
C HIS A 221 -11.52 -10.94 -8.33
N ASP A 222 -12.10 -10.74 -9.52
CA ASP A 222 -11.55 -9.88 -10.57
C ASP A 222 -11.64 -8.38 -10.22
N ARG A 223 -12.50 -8.02 -9.26
CA ARG A 223 -12.76 -6.62 -8.90
C ARG A 223 -12.70 -6.35 -7.39
N ARG A 224 -12.93 -7.34 -6.54
CA ARG A 224 -12.96 -7.13 -5.08
C ARG A 224 -11.59 -6.75 -4.53
N PHE A 225 -11.61 -5.91 -3.50
CA PHE A 225 -10.41 -5.49 -2.79
C PHE A 225 -9.69 -6.69 -2.18
N PHE A 226 -8.37 -6.75 -2.33
CA PHE A 226 -7.52 -7.70 -1.64
C PHE A 226 -6.55 -7.00 -0.70
N GLU A 227 -5.69 -6.12 -1.21
CA GLU A 227 -4.67 -5.36 -0.48
C GLU A 227 -4.18 -4.13 -1.29
N ALA A 228 -3.08 -3.50 -0.87
CA ALA A 228 -2.42 -2.39 -1.59
C ALA A 228 -3.31 -1.16 -1.88
N PRO A 229 -4.07 -0.62 -0.90
CA PRO A 229 -4.87 0.58 -1.12
C PRO A 229 -3.95 1.76 -1.46
N TRP A 230 -4.31 2.53 -2.50
CA TRP A 230 -3.63 3.77 -2.85
C TRP A 230 -4.63 4.86 -3.23
N MET A 231 -4.45 6.05 -2.67
CA MET A 231 -5.29 7.22 -2.92
C MET A 231 -4.53 8.31 -3.68
N HIS A 232 -5.13 8.85 -4.74
CA HIS A 232 -4.70 10.11 -5.35
C HIS A 232 -5.89 10.91 -5.87
N LYS A 233 -5.66 12.20 -6.16
CA LYS A 233 -6.68 13.08 -6.75
C LYS A 233 -6.34 13.44 -8.19
N TYR A 234 -7.35 13.41 -9.05
CA TYR A 234 -7.24 13.89 -10.43
C TYR A 234 -8.56 14.54 -10.85
N GLY A 235 -8.51 15.73 -11.45
CA GLY A 235 -9.72 16.43 -11.91
C GLY A 235 -10.76 16.70 -10.81
N GLY A 236 -10.33 16.91 -9.56
CA GLY A 236 -11.20 17.14 -8.41
C GLY A 236 -11.93 15.89 -7.88
N LYS A 237 -11.58 14.69 -8.36
CA LYS A 237 -12.11 13.40 -7.91
C LYS A 237 -11.05 12.61 -7.15
N TYR A 238 -11.50 11.68 -6.32
CA TYR A 238 -10.66 10.76 -5.57
C TYR A 238 -10.58 9.42 -6.31
N TYR A 239 -9.37 8.99 -6.62
CA TYR A 239 -9.09 7.73 -7.30
C TYR A 239 -8.48 6.77 -6.29
N PHE A 240 -9.29 5.77 -5.95
CA PHE A 240 -8.92 4.70 -5.05
C PHE A 240 -8.50 3.48 -5.86
N SER A 241 -7.24 3.10 -5.79
CA SER A 241 -6.67 1.97 -6.54
C SER A 241 -6.14 0.91 -5.59
N TYR A 242 -6.14 -0.35 -6.02
CA TYR A 242 -5.85 -1.49 -5.15
C TYR A 242 -5.50 -2.76 -5.93
N SER A 243 -4.87 -3.71 -5.24
CA SER A 243 -4.61 -5.06 -5.76
C SER A 243 -5.82 -5.97 -5.55
N THR A 244 -6.04 -6.87 -6.51
CA THR A 244 -7.06 -7.92 -6.41
C THR A 244 -6.51 -9.27 -5.95
N GLY A 245 -5.20 -9.35 -5.65
CA GLY A 245 -4.56 -10.53 -5.04
C GLY A 245 -4.50 -11.73 -5.97
N ASP A 246 -5.35 -12.72 -5.74
CA ASP A 246 -5.35 -14.01 -6.43
C ASP A 246 -5.73 -13.94 -7.93
N THR A 247 -6.20 -12.79 -8.40
CA THR A 247 -6.41 -12.49 -9.82
C THR A 247 -5.36 -11.55 -10.41
N HIS A 248 -4.45 -11.04 -9.57
CA HIS A 248 -3.22 -10.32 -9.93
C HIS A 248 -3.43 -9.00 -10.71
N PHE A 249 -4.60 -8.39 -10.64
CA PHE A 249 -4.86 -7.09 -11.25
C PHE A 249 -4.56 -5.95 -10.28
N LEU A 250 -4.16 -4.81 -10.84
CA LEU A 250 -4.39 -3.53 -10.18
C LEU A 250 -5.68 -2.94 -10.74
N CYS A 251 -6.62 -2.63 -9.85
CA CYS A 251 -7.91 -2.04 -10.19
C CYS A 251 -8.02 -0.63 -9.61
N TYR A 252 -8.99 0.13 -10.08
CA TYR A 252 -9.32 1.43 -9.51
C TYR A 252 -10.81 1.74 -9.54
N ALA A 253 -11.21 2.58 -8.60
CA ALA A 253 -12.55 3.08 -8.38
C ALA A 253 -12.50 4.59 -8.11
N VAL A 254 -13.58 5.31 -8.42
CA VAL A 254 -13.62 6.78 -8.37
C VAL A 254 -14.75 7.24 -7.46
N GLY A 255 -14.47 8.28 -6.66
CA GLY A 255 -15.40 8.86 -5.70
C GLY A 255 -15.27 10.37 -5.57
N ASP A 256 -16.19 10.95 -4.81
CA ASP A 256 -16.28 12.41 -4.57
C ASP A 256 -15.74 12.83 -3.21
N LYS A 257 -15.39 11.87 -2.34
CA LYS A 257 -14.93 12.08 -0.98
C LYS A 257 -13.82 11.11 -0.63
N PRO A 258 -12.91 11.47 0.28
CA PRO A 258 -11.81 10.60 0.68
C PRO A 258 -12.29 9.30 1.32
N GLU A 259 -13.44 9.28 2.01
CA GLU A 259 -14.00 8.07 2.63
C GLU A 259 -14.88 7.23 1.67
N GLY A 260 -15.10 7.69 0.44
CA GLY A 260 -15.98 7.05 -0.53
C GLY A 260 -17.48 7.34 -0.32
N PRO A 261 -18.38 6.45 -0.80
CA PRO A 261 -18.07 5.22 -1.53
C PRO A 261 -17.36 5.49 -2.86
N PHE A 262 -16.68 4.48 -3.39
CA PHE A 262 -16.01 4.53 -4.69
C PHE A 262 -16.71 3.61 -5.68
N VAL A 263 -16.94 4.09 -6.89
CA VAL A 263 -17.53 3.28 -7.97
C VAL A 263 -16.40 2.68 -8.81
N TYR A 264 -16.38 1.36 -8.95
CA TYR A 264 -15.38 0.64 -9.76
C TYR A 264 -15.34 1.23 -11.18
N LYS A 265 -14.13 1.44 -11.71
CA LYS A 265 -13.94 2.09 -13.01
C LYS A 265 -13.19 1.19 -13.99
N GLY A 266 -12.24 0.39 -13.54
CA GLY A 266 -11.57 -0.57 -14.40
C GLY A 266 -10.28 -1.15 -13.85
N ARG A 267 -9.61 -1.93 -14.71
CA ARG A 267 -8.27 -2.47 -14.50
C ARG A 267 -7.24 -1.44 -14.98
N LEU A 268 -6.22 -1.22 -14.16
CA LEU A 268 -5.09 -0.35 -14.42
C LEU A 268 -3.88 -1.15 -14.92
N LEU A 269 -3.55 -2.27 -14.26
CA LEU A 269 -2.40 -3.10 -14.60
C LEU A 269 -2.82 -4.58 -14.67
N GLU A 270 -2.37 -5.23 -15.74
CA GLU A 270 -2.51 -6.68 -15.96
C GLU A 270 -1.48 -7.47 -15.12
N PRO A 271 -1.65 -8.80 -14.95
CA PRO A 271 -0.74 -9.62 -14.15
C PRO A 271 0.72 -9.48 -14.57
N VAL A 272 1.60 -9.38 -13.56
CA VAL A 272 3.05 -9.27 -13.72
C VAL A 272 3.75 -10.60 -13.46
N ILE A 273 5.07 -10.65 -13.63
CA ILE A 273 5.86 -11.83 -13.22
C ILE A 273 5.87 -11.90 -11.67
N GLY A 274 5.48 -13.05 -11.12
CA GLY A 274 5.33 -13.25 -9.67
C GLY A 274 3.85 -13.18 -9.24
N TRP A 275 3.58 -13.60 -8.00
CA TRP A 275 2.21 -13.70 -7.48
C TRP A 275 1.64 -12.35 -7.03
N THR A 276 2.42 -11.52 -6.35
CA THR A 276 1.96 -10.21 -5.85
C THR A 276 2.03 -9.14 -6.94
N THR A 277 1.10 -8.19 -6.83
CA THR A 277 1.13 -6.92 -7.52
C THR A 277 0.75 -5.83 -6.52
N HIS A 278 1.54 -4.76 -6.46
CA HIS A 278 1.37 -3.63 -5.52
C HIS A 278 1.89 -2.37 -6.22
N HIS A 279 1.33 -1.22 -5.90
CA HIS A 279 1.66 0.02 -6.59
C HIS A 279 1.48 1.30 -5.78
N SER A 280 1.94 2.38 -6.39
CA SER A 280 1.52 3.75 -6.10
C SER A 280 1.40 4.56 -7.39
N ILE A 281 0.69 5.67 -7.31
CA ILE A 281 0.46 6.62 -8.41
C ILE A 281 0.82 8.01 -7.95
N VAL A 282 1.70 8.68 -8.68
CA VAL A 282 2.17 10.02 -8.34
C VAL A 282 2.30 10.91 -9.56
N GLU A 283 1.95 12.19 -9.41
CA GLU A 283 2.27 13.23 -10.39
C GLU A 283 3.71 13.72 -10.14
N PHE A 284 4.55 13.69 -11.17
CA PHE A 284 5.90 14.23 -11.11
C PHE A 284 6.26 14.94 -12.41
N GLN A 285 6.61 16.22 -12.30
CA GLN A 285 6.97 17.09 -13.43
C GLN A 285 5.86 17.18 -14.50
N GLY A 286 4.60 17.25 -14.07
CA GLY A 286 3.43 17.40 -14.95
C GLY A 286 3.00 16.12 -15.68
N ARG A 287 3.50 14.96 -15.25
CA ARG A 287 3.18 13.63 -15.80
C ARG A 287 2.83 12.68 -14.67
N TRP A 288 2.01 11.68 -14.95
CA TRP A 288 1.54 10.70 -13.97
C TRP A 288 2.27 9.37 -14.13
N TRP A 289 2.67 8.78 -13.01
CA TRP A 289 3.52 7.60 -13.00
C TRP A 289 2.93 6.51 -12.12
N LEU A 290 2.85 5.30 -12.66
CA LEU A 290 2.58 4.07 -11.94
C LEU A 290 3.90 3.47 -11.49
N PHE A 291 4.19 3.51 -10.19
CA PHE A 291 5.24 2.69 -9.61
C PHE A 291 4.63 1.34 -9.22
N TYR A 292 5.30 0.26 -9.59
CA TYR A 292 4.84 -1.11 -9.31
C TYR A 292 6.05 -2.02 -9.12
N HIS A 293 5.86 -3.30 -8.85
CA HIS A 293 6.95 -4.27 -8.85
C HIS A 293 6.62 -5.50 -9.70
N ASP A 294 7.65 -6.29 -10.02
CA ASP A 294 7.51 -7.67 -10.46
C ASP A 294 8.68 -8.52 -9.95
N SER A 295 8.68 -9.81 -10.25
CA SER A 295 9.73 -10.77 -9.87
C SER A 295 10.71 -11.07 -11.02
N SER A 296 10.83 -10.17 -12.01
CA SER A 296 11.68 -10.42 -13.19
C SER A 296 13.18 -10.49 -12.84
N LEU A 297 13.65 -9.62 -11.95
CA LEU A 297 15.07 -9.58 -11.52
C LEU A 297 15.52 -10.88 -10.82
N SER A 298 14.61 -11.56 -10.14
CA SER A 298 14.90 -12.81 -9.42
C SER A 298 14.66 -14.08 -10.25
N GLY A 299 14.20 -13.95 -11.49
CA GLY A 299 13.79 -15.08 -12.32
C GLY A 299 12.46 -15.71 -11.89
N GLY A 300 11.55 -14.92 -11.28
CA GLY A 300 10.20 -15.34 -10.94
C GLY A 300 10.00 -15.81 -9.49
N LYS A 301 10.89 -15.46 -8.55
CA LYS A 301 10.71 -15.80 -7.13
C LYS A 301 9.79 -14.77 -6.47
N ASN A 302 8.62 -15.22 -6.02
CA ASN A 302 7.54 -14.36 -5.50
C ASN A 302 7.99 -13.38 -4.39
N HIS A 303 8.87 -13.82 -3.49
CA HIS A 303 9.36 -13.01 -2.36
C HIS A 303 10.62 -12.20 -2.67
N LEU A 304 11.11 -12.19 -3.92
CA LEU A 304 12.26 -11.40 -4.36
C LEU A 304 11.89 -10.57 -5.58
N ARG A 305 11.38 -9.37 -5.32
CA ARG A 305 10.77 -8.50 -6.33
C ARG A 305 11.68 -7.33 -6.68
N CYS A 306 11.29 -6.57 -7.69
CA CYS A 306 12.00 -5.38 -8.13
C CYS A 306 11.03 -4.30 -8.59
N VAL A 307 11.25 -3.08 -8.10
CA VAL A 307 10.43 -1.91 -8.43
C VAL A 307 10.67 -1.46 -9.87
N LYS A 308 9.58 -1.08 -10.53
CA LYS A 308 9.49 -0.61 -11.92
C LYS A 308 8.55 0.59 -11.99
N VAL A 309 8.59 1.29 -13.12
CA VAL A 309 7.72 2.44 -13.36
C VAL A 309 7.19 2.47 -14.79
N ARG A 310 5.92 2.86 -14.94
CA ARG A 310 5.23 3.12 -16.21
C ARG A 310 4.51 4.46 -16.15
N GLU A 311 4.26 5.06 -17.30
CA GLU A 311 3.48 6.29 -17.36
C GLU A 311 1.98 5.95 -17.36
N ILE A 312 1.19 6.81 -16.71
CA ILE A 312 -0.28 6.76 -16.75
C ILE A 312 -0.78 7.97 -17.53
N PHE A 313 -1.81 7.74 -18.34
CA PHE A 313 -2.61 8.76 -19.00
C PHE A 313 -4.06 8.70 -18.54
N TYR A 314 -4.69 9.86 -18.42
CA TYR A 314 -6.11 10.00 -18.17
C TYR A 314 -6.79 10.47 -19.46
N ASP A 315 -7.88 9.82 -19.84
CA ASP A 315 -8.74 10.34 -20.91
C ASP A 315 -9.72 11.40 -20.40
N GLU A 316 -10.53 11.96 -21.31
CA GLU A 316 -11.50 13.03 -21.01
C GLU A 316 -12.55 12.60 -19.97
N ASP A 317 -12.83 11.30 -19.86
CA ASP A 317 -13.77 10.71 -18.90
C ASP A 317 -13.10 10.30 -17.57
N GLY A 318 -11.81 10.67 -17.41
CA GLY A 318 -10.99 10.35 -16.25
C GLY A 318 -10.58 8.88 -16.18
N ALA A 319 -10.72 8.08 -17.23
CA ALA A 319 -10.24 6.70 -17.20
C ALA A 319 -8.72 6.63 -17.37
N MET A 320 -8.06 5.84 -16.51
CA MET A 320 -6.61 5.64 -16.53
C MET A 320 -6.20 4.56 -17.54
N ARG A 321 -5.06 4.78 -18.20
CA ARG A 321 -4.38 3.81 -19.09
C ARG A 321 -2.88 3.83 -18.84
N VAL A 322 -2.24 2.67 -18.88
CA VAL A 322 -0.79 2.50 -18.65
C VAL A 322 -0.06 2.30 -19.97
N GLU A 323 1.10 2.95 -20.13
CA GLU A 323 2.06 2.76 -21.24
C GLU A 323 3.43 2.20 -20.80
#